data_AF-A0A3N5QH78-F1
#
_entry.id   AF-A0A3N5QH78-F1
#
_cell.length_a   1.000
_cell.length_b   1.000
_cell.length_c   1.000
_cell.angle_alpha   90.00
_cell.angle_beta   90.00
_cell.angle_gamma   90.00
#
_symmetry.space_group_name_H-M   'P 1'
#
loop_
_entity.id
_entity.type
_entity.pdbx_description
1 polymer ?
#
loop_
_entity_poly.entity_id
_entity_poly.type
_entity_poly.pdbx_seq_one_letter_code
_entity_poly.pdbx_strand_id
1 'polypeptide(L)'
;TETQSIADLLKETMIKKYGVENLKDHFADTRDTLCYATNDNQEATYGLLKEKADFAIVVGGYNSSNTSHIVELCEEMLPTYFISSEEKILSEKTIKHFNIHHHKEIETETYLPKKEVVNILLTSGASCPDAVVEAVLRKIHSFFFNTKSIEEAINNLNPSGTRI
;
A
#
# COMPACT_ATOMS: atom_id res chain seq x y z
N THR A 1 5.80 -18.45 4.27
CA THR A 1 5.66 -17.21 5.09
C THR A 1 5.53 -17.59 6.55
N GLU A 2 6.01 -16.74 7.46
CA GLU A 2 5.95 -17.00 8.92
C GLU A 2 4.52 -17.28 9.41
N THR A 3 3.53 -16.61 8.82
CA THR A 3 2.09 -16.84 9.07
C THR A 3 1.66 -18.29 8.81
N GLN A 4 2.20 -18.91 7.75
CA GLN A 4 1.91 -20.30 7.41
C GLN A 4 2.52 -21.24 8.44
N SER A 5 3.76 -20.97 8.86
CA SER A 5 4.45 -21.76 9.88
C SER A 5 3.73 -21.72 11.23
N ILE A 6 3.18 -20.55 11.61
CA ILE A 6 2.37 -20.40 12.83
C ILE A 6 1.03 -21.12 12.70
N ALA A 7 0.36 -21.00 11.54
CA ALA A 7 -0.89 -21.71 11.27
C ALA A 7 -0.71 -23.23 11.29
N ASP A 8 0.38 -23.74 10.71
CA ASP A 8 0.70 -25.17 10.72
C ASP A 8 1.07 -25.66 12.13
N LEU A 9 1.80 -24.87 12.91
CA LEU A 9 2.07 -25.18 14.33
C LEU A 9 0.77 -25.25 15.16
N LEU A 10 -0.14 -24.30 14.95
CA LEU A 10 -1.44 -24.30 15.62
C LEU A 10 -2.29 -25.50 15.18
N LYS A 11 -2.29 -25.83 13.88
CA LYS A 11 -2.97 -27.02 13.34
C LYS A 11 -2.43 -28.30 13.94
N GLU A 12 -1.12 -28.49 14.00
CA GLU A 12 -0.50 -29.66 14.64
C GLU A 12 -0.84 -29.76 16.13
N THR A 13 -0.89 -28.61 16.82
CA THR A 13 -1.27 -28.55 18.24
C THR A 13 -2.72 -28.97 18.44
N MET A 14 -3.63 -28.52 17.57
CA MET A 14 -5.04 -28.93 17.61
C MET A 14 -5.22 -30.41 17.29
N ILE A 15 -4.47 -30.95 16.33
CA ILE A 15 -4.45 -32.40 16.01
C ILE A 15 -3.99 -33.21 17.23
N LYS A 16 -2.92 -32.79 17.91
CA LYS A 16 -2.41 -33.46 19.11
C LYS A 16 -3.41 -33.44 20.28
N LYS A 17 -4.21 -32.38 20.40
CA LYS A 17 -5.12 -32.18 21.54
C LYS A 17 -6.51 -32.80 21.32
N TYR A 18 -7.06 -32.70 20.12
CA TYR A 18 -8.45 -33.06 19.82
C TYR A 18 -8.61 -34.21 18.81
N GLY A 19 -7.50 -34.71 18.27
CA GLY A 19 -7.50 -35.72 17.21
C GLY A 19 -7.82 -35.11 15.84
N VAL A 20 -7.42 -35.82 14.78
CA VAL A 20 -7.65 -35.38 13.39
C VAL A 20 -9.15 -35.29 13.07
N GLU A 21 -9.96 -36.13 13.70
CA GLU A 21 -11.40 -36.27 13.49
C GLU A 21 -12.21 -35.05 13.98
N ASN A 22 -11.77 -34.35 15.02
CA ASN A 22 -12.43 -33.14 15.53
C ASN A 22 -11.75 -31.84 15.07
N LEU A 23 -10.79 -31.93 14.14
CA LEU A 23 -10.01 -30.77 13.71
C LEU A 23 -10.89 -29.68 13.08
N LYS A 24 -11.95 -30.05 12.35
CA LYS A 24 -12.84 -29.10 11.66
C LYS A 24 -13.65 -28.22 12.61
N ASP A 25 -13.90 -28.69 13.84
CA ASP A 25 -14.66 -27.94 14.85
C ASP A 25 -13.75 -27.03 15.70
N HIS A 26 -12.44 -27.22 15.60
CA HIS A 26 -11.45 -26.54 16.45
C HIS A 26 -10.39 -25.75 15.66
N PHE A 27 -10.35 -25.89 14.35
CA PHE A 27 -9.43 -25.17 13.46
C PHE A 27 -10.14 -24.80 12.16
N ALA A 28 -10.42 -23.51 11.99
CA ALA A 28 -10.92 -22.97 10.73
C ALA A 28 -9.75 -22.80 9.74
N ASP A 29 -9.80 -23.51 8.62
CA ASP A 29 -8.78 -23.41 7.57
C ASP A 29 -9.04 -22.16 6.72
N THR A 30 -8.63 -20.99 7.22
CA THR A 30 -8.87 -19.69 6.56
C THR A 30 -7.87 -19.40 5.43
N ARG A 31 -7.22 -20.43 4.87
CA ARG A 31 -6.21 -20.30 3.79
C ARG A 31 -6.71 -19.49 2.59
N ASP A 32 -8.01 -19.57 2.32
CA ASP A 32 -8.67 -18.90 1.19
C ASP A 32 -9.65 -17.80 1.61
N THR A 33 -9.71 -17.44 2.89
CA THR A 33 -10.52 -16.27 3.29
C THR A 33 -9.67 -15.03 3.08
N LEU A 34 -9.56 -14.62 1.80
CA LEU A 34 -9.20 -13.27 1.43
C LEU A 34 -10.08 -12.35 2.28
N CYS A 35 -9.49 -11.72 3.29
CA CYS A 35 -10.25 -10.85 4.18
C CYS A 35 -10.86 -9.74 3.30
N TYR A 36 -12.14 -9.41 3.51
CA TYR A 36 -12.85 -8.39 2.73
C TYR A 36 -12.06 -7.08 2.57
N ALA A 37 -11.31 -6.68 3.59
CA ALA A 37 -10.42 -5.51 3.55
C ALA A 37 -9.27 -5.61 2.53
N THR A 38 -8.83 -6.83 2.17
CA THR A 38 -7.81 -7.08 1.14
C THR A 38 -8.42 -7.02 -0.25
N ASN A 39 -9.65 -7.53 -0.45
CA ASN A 39 -10.37 -7.45 -1.71
C ASN A 39 -10.75 -6.00 -2.04
N ASP A 40 -11.28 -5.25 -1.07
CA ASP A 40 -11.71 -3.86 -1.26
C ASP A 40 -10.52 -2.93 -1.61
N ASN A 41 -9.36 -3.14 -0.97
CA ASN A 41 -8.15 -2.37 -1.29
C ASN A 41 -7.56 -2.74 -2.65
N GLN A 42 -7.64 -4.00 -3.07
CA GLN A 42 -7.23 -4.43 -4.41
C GLN A 42 -8.20 -3.89 -5.47
N GLU A 43 -9.52 -4.01 -5.29
CA GLU A 43 -10.53 -3.46 -6.20
C GLU A 43 -10.46 -1.93 -6.30
N ALA A 44 -10.23 -1.22 -5.18
CA ALA A 44 -10.00 0.22 -5.18
C ALA A 44 -8.71 0.57 -5.95
N THR A 45 -7.64 -0.22 -5.78
CA THR A 45 -6.39 -0.06 -6.55
C THR A 45 -6.64 -0.28 -8.05
N TYR A 46 -7.39 -1.32 -8.44
CA TYR A 46 -7.78 -1.54 -9.84
C TYR A 46 -8.66 -0.41 -10.41
N GLY A 47 -9.51 0.21 -9.58
CA GLY A 47 -10.30 1.39 -9.95
C GLY A 47 -9.42 2.61 -10.18
N LEU A 48 -8.46 2.85 -9.29
CA LEU A 48 -7.49 3.96 -9.36
C LEU A 48 -6.50 3.82 -10.53
N LEU A 49 -6.13 2.60 -10.91
CA LEU A 49 -5.27 2.33 -12.08
C LEU A 49 -5.93 2.66 -13.42
N LYS A 50 -7.24 2.93 -13.46
CA LYS A 50 -7.94 3.41 -14.67
C LYS A 50 -7.74 4.91 -14.90
N GLU A 51 -7.34 5.65 -13.87
CA GLU A 51 -7.08 7.09 -13.96
C GLU A 51 -5.65 7.36 -14.43
N LYS A 52 -5.45 8.44 -15.19
CA LYS A 52 -4.13 8.80 -15.72
C LYS A 52 -3.23 9.37 -14.63
N ALA A 53 -2.41 8.53 -14.02
CA ALA A 53 -1.29 8.93 -13.17
C ALA A 53 0.04 8.93 -13.94
N ASP A 54 1.00 9.74 -13.47
CA ASP A 54 2.37 9.76 -14.00
C ASP A 54 3.26 8.71 -13.33
N PHE A 55 3.03 8.44 -12.05
CA PHE A 55 3.69 7.41 -11.25
C PHE A 55 2.88 7.09 -9.99
N ALA A 56 3.23 5.99 -9.33
CA ALA A 56 2.64 5.54 -8.08
C ALA A 56 3.66 5.59 -6.93
N ILE A 57 3.20 6.01 -5.75
CA ILE A 57 3.89 5.82 -4.48
C ILE A 57 3.04 4.91 -3.62
N VAL A 58 3.62 3.76 -3.25
CA VAL A 58 2.98 2.80 -2.35
C VAL A 58 3.68 2.90 -1.00
N VAL A 59 2.92 3.12 0.06
CA VAL A 59 3.45 3.28 1.42
C VAL A 59 3.16 2.05 2.27
N GLY A 60 4.18 1.49 2.92
CA GLY A 60 3.99 0.42 3.90
C GLY A 60 5.27 -0.34 4.24
N GLY A 61 5.14 -1.37 5.07
CA GLY A 61 6.29 -2.20 5.46
C GLY A 61 6.70 -3.18 4.36
N TYR A 62 8.01 -3.30 4.09
CA TYR A 62 8.54 -4.16 3.01
C TYR A 62 8.27 -5.66 3.18
N ASN A 63 7.90 -6.12 4.38
CA ASN A 63 7.54 -7.51 4.66
C ASN A 63 6.03 -7.79 4.55
N SER A 64 5.22 -6.79 4.19
CA SER A 64 3.77 -6.94 4.05
C SER A 64 3.43 -7.50 2.67
N SER A 65 2.96 -8.75 2.61
CA SER A 65 2.53 -9.38 1.35
C SER A 65 1.40 -8.60 0.68
N ASN A 66 0.50 -8.00 1.45
CA ASN A 66 -0.58 -7.18 0.91
C ASN A 66 -0.04 -5.90 0.24
N THR A 67 0.96 -5.27 0.85
CA THR A 67 1.58 -4.07 0.27
C THR A 67 2.39 -4.42 -0.96
N SER A 68 3.18 -5.51 -0.92
CA SER A 68 3.92 -5.98 -2.09
C SER A 68 3.00 -6.31 -3.26
N HIS A 69 1.83 -6.90 -2.99
CA HIS A 69 0.86 -7.16 -4.05
C HIS A 69 0.29 -5.88 -4.68
N ILE A 70 0.02 -4.84 -3.87
CA ILE A 70 -0.38 -3.52 -4.41
C ILE A 70 0.74 -2.93 -5.29
N VAL A 71 2.02 -3.11 -4.89
CA VAL A 71 3.16 -2.69 -5.70
C VAL A 71 3.18 -3.42 -7.04
N GLU A 72 3.01 -4.76 -7.04
CA GLU A 72 2.93 -5.55 -8.28
C GLU A 72 1.86 -5.02 -9.23
N LEU A 73 0.65 -4.75 -8.72
CA LEU A 73 -0.46 -4.22 -9.52
C LEU A 73 -0.14 -2.84 -10.11
N CYS A 74 0.50 -1.96 -9.34
CA CYS A 74 0.89 -0.64 -9.83
C CYS A 74 2.02 -0.72 -10.87
N GLU A 75 2.98 -1.62 -10.69
CA GLU A 75 4.11 -1.81 -11.62
C GLU A 75 3.68 -2.26 -13.03
N GLU A 76 2.50 -2.88 -13.18
CA GLU A 76 1.95 -3.25 -14.50
C GLU A 76 1.62 -2.04 -15.38
N MET A 77 1.31 -0.89 -14.76
CA MET A 77 0.75 0.27 -15.46
C MET A 77 1.60 1.53 -15.31
N LEU A 78 2.33 1.66 -14.21
CA LEU A 78 2.98 2.90 -13.79
C LEU A 78 4.38 2.64 -13.21
N PRO A 79 5.32 3.58 -13.40
CA PRO A 79 6.50 3.64 -12.54
C PRO A 79 6.05 3.69 -11.07
N THR A 80 6.54 2.75 -10.27
CA THR A 80 6.07 2.58 -8.89
C THR A 80 7.23 2.66 -7.91
N TYR A 81 7.03 3.42 -6.84
CA TYR A 81 8.01 3.62 -5.78
C TYR A 81 7.44 3.13 -4.45
N PHE A 82 7.95 2.00 -3.96
CA PHE A 82 7.55 1.43 -2.69
C PHE A 82 8.42 1.97 -1.55
N ILE A 83 7.83 2.73 -0.63
CA ILE A 83 8.54 3.38 0.47
C ILE A 83 7.95 3.03 1.84
N SER A 84 8.81 2.97 2.86
CA SER A 84 8.37 2.76 4.24
C SER A 84 7.88 4.03 4.94
N SER A 85 8.35 5.21 4.51
CA SER A 85 8.09 6.52 5.12
C SER A 85 8.52 7.66 4.20
N GLU A 86 8.17 8.89 4.56
CA GLU A 86 8.53 10.13 3.87
C GLU A 86 10.04 10.41 3.87
N GLU A 87 10.78 9.86 4.82
CA GLU A 87 12.25 9.97 4.89
C GLU A 87 12.94 9.37 3.66
N LYS A 88 12.26 8.45 2.97
CA LYS A 88 12.72 7.84 1.73
C LYS A 88 12.69 8.80 0.54
N ILE A 89 11.94 9.90 0.65
CA ILE A 89 11.90 10.96 -0.36
C ILE A 89 12.99 11.97 -0.03
N LEU A 90 14.18 11.73 -0.59
CA LEU A 90 15.40 12.48 -0.28
C LEU A 90 15.35 13.91 -0.83
N SER A 91 14.77 14.11 -2.01
CA SER A 91 14.61 15.42 -2.64
C SER A 91 13.48 15.42 -3.69
N GLU A 92 13.29 16.54 -4.39
CA GLU A 92 12.42 16.61 -5.59
C GLU A 92 12.92 15.68 -6.72
N LYS A 93 14.20 15.29 -6.70
CA LYS A 93 14.84 14.50 -7.77
C LYS A 93 15.09 13.07 -7.38
N THR A 94 15.27 12.79 -6.09
CA THR A 94 15.77 11.49 -5.64
C THR A 94 14.83 10.86 -4.64
N ILE A 95 14.46 9.61 -4.91
CA ILE A 95 13.69 8.75 -4.01
C ILE A 95 14.44 7.44 -3.80
N LYS A 96 14.47 6.97 -2.55
CA LYS A 96 15.01 5.67 -2.17
C LYS A 96 13.87 4.71 -1.91
N HIS A 97 13.66 3.72 -2.75
CA HIS A 97 12.50 2.84 -2.67
C HIS A 97 12.90 1.37 -2.71
N PHE A 98 12.02 0.51 -2.23
CA PHE A 98 12.26 -0.93 -2.15
C PHE A 98 11.84 -1.63 -3.43
N ASN A 99 12.80 -2.27 -4.07
CA ASN A 99 12.54 -3.12 -5.23
C ASN A 99 12.14 -4.52 -4.75
N ILE A 100 10.87 -4.88 -4.93
CA ILE A 100 10.33 -6.18 -4.47
C ILE A 100 10.96 -7.37 -5.18
N HIS A 101 11.37 -7.22 -6.44
CA HIS A 101 11.97 -8.32 -7.22
C HIS A 101 13.39 -8.67 -6.74
N HIS A 102 14.15 -7.66 -6.34
CA HIS A 102 15.54 -7.81 -5.87
C HIS A 102 15.68 -7.77 -4.34
N HIS A 103 14.57 -7.58 -3.62
CA HIS A 103 14.52 -7.49 -2.16
C HIS A 103 15.54 -6.51 -1.57
N LYS A 104 15.69 -5.34 -2.19
CA LYS A 104 16.67 -4.33 -1.78
C LYS A 104 16.15 -2.92 -2.00
N GLU A 105 16.60 -1.99 -1.15
CA GLU A 105 16.40 -0.57 -1.43
C GLU A 105 17.32 -0.12 -2.57
N ILE A 106 16.74 0.60 -3.52
CA ILE A 106 17.44 1.25 -4.63
C ILE A 106 17.12 2.74 -4.62
N GLU A 107 18.03 3.53 -5.16
CA GLU A 107 17.81 4.95 -5.37
C GLU A 107 17.43 5.19 -6.83
N THR A 108 16.44 6.04 -7.04
CA THR A 108 16.01 6.47 -8.36
C THR A 108 16.05 7.98 -8.45
N GLU A 109 16.78 8.46 -9.44
CA GLU A 109 16.84 9.87 -9.79
C GLU A 109 15.74 10.22 -10.80
N THR A 110 15.35 11.49 -10.82
CA THR A 110 14.31 12.04 -11.71
C THR A 110 12.97 11.31 -11.60
N TYR A 111 12.63 10.84 -10.38
CA TYR A 111 11.34 10.16 -10.15
C TYR A 111 10.14 11.11 -10.34
N LEU A 112 10.33 12.40 -10.04
CA LEU A 112 9.31 13.42 -10.20
C LEU A 112 9.40 14.05 -11.61
N PRO A 113 8.35 13.93 -12.45
CA PRO A 113 8.36 14.51 -13.78
C PRO A 113 8.21 16.04 -13.72
N LYS A 114 8.95 16.75 -14.57
CA LYS A 114 8.84 18.22 -14.72
C LYS A 114 7.66 18.59 -15.60
N LYS A 115 6.44 18.59 -15.03
CA LYS A 115 5.18 18.99 -15.69
C LYS A 115 4.46 20.05 -14.84
N GLU A 116 3.61 20.87 -15.48
CA GLU A 116 2.78 21.86 -14.76
C GLU A 116 1.77 21.20 -13.83
N VAL A 117 1.19 20.07 -14.26
CA VAL A 117 0.30 19.22 -13.46
C VAL A 117 0.91 17.82 -13.43
N VAL A 118 1.12 17.31 -12.22
CA VAL A 118 1.64 15.97 -11.97
C VAL A 118 0.56 15.17 -11.25
N ASN A 119 0.14 14.06 -11.85
CA ASN A 119 -0.85 13.17 -11.25
C ASN A 119 -0.12 12.04 -10.54
N ILE A 120 -0.25 11.98 -9.21
CA ILE A 120 0.44 11.00 -8.37
C ILE A 120 -0.59 10.04 -7.80
N LEU A 121 -0.42 8.74 -8.07
CA LEU A 121 -1.18 7.72 -7.37
C LEU A 121 -0.53 7.47 -6.01
N LEU A 122 -1.13 7.98 -4.93
CA LEU A 122 -0.68 7.68 -3.57
C LEU A 122 -1.61 6.64 -2.95
N THR A 123 -1.04 5.49 -2.56
CA THR A 123 -1.79 4.41 -1.90
C THR A 123 -0.94 3.78 -0.80
N SER A 124 -1.55 2.97 0.05
CA SER A 124 -0.88 2.30 1.16
C SER A 124 -1.41 0.90 1.36
N GLY A 125 -0.59 0.04 1.99
CA GLY A 125 -1.06 -1.26 2.44
C GLY A 125 -2.02 -1.14 3.61
N ALA A 126 -2.90 -2.13 3.79
CA ALA A 126 -3.94 -2.15 4.83
C ALA A 126 -3.43 -1.97 6.28
N SER A 127 -2.14 -2.18 6.53
CA SER A 127 -1.52 -2.05 7.86
C SER A 127 -0.66 -0.79 8.01
N CYS A 128 -0.66 0.12 7.04
CA CYS A 128 0.09 1.37 7.11
C CYS A 128 -0.70 2.42 7.92
N PRO A 129 -0.12 3.05 8.96
CA PRO A 129 -0.80 4.10 9.70
C PRO A 129 -1.06 5.34 8.83
N ASP A 130 -2.26 5.94 8.93
CA ASP A 130 -2.65 7.14 8.18
C ASP A 130 -1.65 8.29 8.32
N ALA A 131 -1.06 8.45 9.50
CA ALA A 131 -0.05 9.49 9.77
C ALA A 131 1.19 9.37 8.87
N VAL A 132 1.59 8.14 8.49
CA VAL A 132 2.74 7.91 7.59
C VAL A 132 2.37 8.31 6.17
N VAL A 133 1.15 7.97 5.74
CA VAL A 133 0.63 8.37 4.42
C VAL A 133 0.51 9.89 4.32
N GLU A 134 0.00 10.54 5.38
CA GLU A 134 -0.09 11.99 5.47
C GLU A 134 1.29 12.66 5.44
N ALA A 135 2.28 12.11 6.14
CA ALA A 135 3.64 12.62 6.12
C ALA A 135 4.25 12.57 4.71
N VAL A 136 4.03 11.46 3.99
CA VAL A 136 4.44 11.30 2.58
C VAL A 136 3.75 12.33 1.69
N LEU A 137 2.43 12.51 1.84
CA LEU A 137 1.66 13.51 1.09
C LEU A 137 2.21 14.93 1.33
N ARG A 138 2.42 15.31 2.60
CA ARG A 138 2.99 16.62 2.98
C ARG A 138 4.38 16.81 2.41
N LYS A 139 5.23 15.78 2.45
CA LYS A 139 6.59 15.82 1.91
C LYS A 139 6.59 16.08 0.41
N ILE A 140 5.75 15.36 -0.35
CA ILE A 140 5.63 15.56 -1.79
C ILE A 140 5.07 16.95 -2.09
N HIS A 141 4.00 17.35 -1.40
CA HIS A 141 3.37 18.66 -1.56
C HIS A 141 4.35 19.81 -1.30
N SER A 142 5.29 19.65 -0.37
CA SER A 142 6.33 20.65 -0.08
C SER A 142 7.25 20.99 -1.27
N PHE A 143 7.30 20.14 -2.30
CA PHE A 143 8.06 20.40 -3.53
C PHE A 143 7.25 21.21 -4.57
N PHE A 144 5.95 21.38 -4.36
CA PHE A 144 5.07 22.13 -5.25
C PHE A 144 4.66 23.46 -4.60
N PHE A 145 5.23 24.57 -5.08
CA PHE A 145 4.95 25.91 -4.54
C PHE A 145 3.63 26.54 -5.04
N ASN A 146 2.93 25.93 -5.99
CA ASN A 146 1.76 26.51 -6.68
C ASN A 146 0.47 25.67 -6.56
N THR A 147 0.36 24.85 -5.53
CA THR A 147 -0.78 23.97 -5.28
C THR A 147 -1.73 24.59 -4.24
N LYS A 148 -3.03 24.27 -4.34
CA LYS A 148 -4.00 24.55 -3.28
C LYS A 148 -3.52 23.93 -1.96
N SER A 149 -3.88 24.52 -0.82
CA SER A 149 -3.44 23.98 0.48
C SER A 149 -3.94 22.55 0.66
N ILE A 150 -3.23 21.75 1.45
CA ILE A 150 -3.62 20.36 1.73
C ILE A 150 -5.04 20.31 2.33
N GLU A 151 -5.42 21.31 3.15
CA GLU A 151 -6.78 21.42 3.68
C GLU A 151 -7.84 21.65 2.58
N GLU A 152 -7.54 22.45 1.55
CA GLU A 152 -8.46 22.65 0.42
C GLU A 152 -8.61 21.41 -0.45
N ALA A 153 -7.54 20.62 -0.63
CA ALA A 153 -7.59 19.37 -1.38
C ALA A 153 -8.46 18.32 -0.66
N ILE A 154 -8.30 18.17 0.65
CA ILE A 154 -9.10 17.27 1.49
C ILE A 154 -10.58 17.68 1.48
N ASN A 155 -10.88 18.98 1.56
CA ASN A 155 -12.26 19.48 1.51
C ASN A 155 -12.96 19.21 0.16
N ASN A 156 -12.21 19.19 -0.94
CA ASN A 156 -12.77 18.87 -2.27
C ASN A 156 -12.96 17.38 -2.53
N LEU A 157 -12.39 16.49 -1.69
CA LEU A 157 -12.56 15.03 -1.76
C LEU A 157 -13.83 14.52 -1.06
N ASN A 158 -14.63 15.39 -0.44
CA ASN A 158 -15.92 15.05 0.17
C ASN A 158 -17.13 15.47 -0.71
N PRO A 159 -17.51 14.73 -1.77
CA PRO A 159 -18.75 14.96 -2.50
C PRO A 159 -19.93 14.21 -1.85
N SER A 160 -20.05 14.26 -0.52
CA SER A 160 -21.24 13.76 0.18
C SER A 160 -21.47 14.55 1.48
N GLY A 161 -21.65 15.86 1.32
CA GLY A 161 -22.56 16.61 2.17
C GLY A 161 -23.96 16.03 1.99
N THR A 162 -24.36 15.20 2.94
CA THR A 162 -25.77 14.86 3.18
C THR A 162 -26.58 16.15 3.19
N ARG A 163 -27.51 16.28 2.25
CA ARG A 163 -28.72 17.08 2.47
C ARG A 163 -29.38 16.52 3.72
N ILE A 164 -29.24 17.18 4.87
CA ILE A 164 -30.28 17.91 5.64
C ILE A 164 -29.54 18.90 6.54
#